data_AF-A0A6C0CIE3-F1
#
_entry.id   AF-A0A6C0CIE3-F1
#
_cell.length_a   1.000
_cell.length_b   1.000
_cell.length_c   1.000
_cell.angle_alpha   90.00
_cell.angle_beta   90.00
_cell.angle_gamma   90.00
#
_symmetry.space_group_name_H-M   'P 1'
#
loop_
_entity.id
_entity.type
_entity.pdbx_description
1 polymer ?
#
loop_
_entity_poly.entity_id
_entity_poly.type
_entity_poly.pdbx_seq_one_letter_code
_entity_poly.pdbx_strand_id
1 'polypeptide(L)'
;MDVSKETITITFGECAENHIGMQQLGKRNERGLSVRDLQLFQESCQEAGFTCEFINLNGKLPADIEQADSAAVLVVRGGWRLFDLDPDVTFATLKEVTWDTKMWSQKHGRVTNKLARHNICVANFRQVADFEQKKGSVHSFDDLPDLKTAKESFELLFRQLWEPEDKFPELFAEGNRYYDASKCGLGFHGDSERRIVVAARFGASMKIVFKWYYRHETVGDISVINLHHGDIYFMSEKAVGTDWKKSSIYTLRHAAGASKYIGTL
;
A
#
# COMPACT_ATOMS: atom_id res chain seq x y z
N MET A 1 19.75 -1.45 22.39
CA MET A 1 18.46 -2.02 21.94
C MET A 1 18.67 -2.48 20.53
N ASP A 2 18.41 -3.75 20.23
CA ASP A 2 18.48 -4.24 18.85
C ASP A 2 17.36 -3.55 18.07
N VAL A 3 17.71 -2.58 17.22
CA VAL A 3 16.74 -1.88 16.39
C VAL A 3 16.25 -2.91 15.39
N SER A 4 15.02 -3.41 15.59
CA SER A 4 14.40 -4.38 14.68
C SER A 4 14.61 -3.91 13.24
N LYS A 5 15.17 -4.79 12.41
CA LYS A 5 15.34 -4.54 10.96
C LYS A 5 14.10 -4.92 10.16
N GLU A 6 13.12 -5.53 10.83
CA GLU A 6 11.90 -6.02 10.20
C GLU A 6 10.87 -4.91 10.10
N THR A 7 10.20 -4.84 8.96
CA THR A 7 9.08 -3.92 8.73
C THR A 7 7.93 -4.64 8.05
N ILE A 8 6.71 -4.32 8.47
CA ILE A 8 5.48 -4.87 7.91
C ILE A 8 4.64 -3.71 7.38
N THR A 9 4.09 -3.86 6.19
CA THR A 9 3.06 -2.97 5.64
C THR A 9 1.78 -3.75 5.48
N ILE A 10 0.69 -3.23 6.04
CA ILE A 10 -0.66 -3.71 5.74
C ILE A 10 -1.33 -2.68 4.87
N THR A 11 -1.70 -3.08 3.65
CA THR A 11 -2.40 -2.22 2.69
C THR A 11 -3.85 -2.64 2.58
N PHE A 12 -4.76 -1.72 2.87
CA PHE A 12 -6.19 -1.84 2.65
C PHE A 12 -6.57 -1.28 1.27
N GLY A 13 -7.41 -2.02 0.55
CA GLY A 13 -7.90 -1.65 -0.77
C GLY A 13 -9.01 -2.58 -1.23
N GLU A 14 -9.68 -2.26 -2.32
CA GLU A 14 -10.80 -3.07 -2.84
C GLU A 14 -10.35 -4.38 -3.50
N CYS A 15 -9.04 -4.54 -3.70
CA CYS A 15 -8.42 -5.75 -4.22
C CYS A 15 -7.14 -6.05 -3.44
N ALA A 16 -6.88 -7.35 -3.24
CA ALA A 16 -5.65 -7.85 -2.65
C ALA A 16 -5.14 -9.07 -3.43
N GLU A 17 -3.82 -9.16 -3.61
CA GLU A 17 -3.18 -10.25 -4.35
C GLU A 17 -1.88 -10.67 -3.65
N ASN A 18 -1.69 -11.97 -3.36
CA ASN A 18 -0.47 -12.42 -2.67
C ASN A 18 0.80 -12.25 -3.53
N HIS A 19 0.67 -12.31 -4.85
CA HIS A 19 1.74 -12.10 -5.83
C HIS A 19 1.17 -11.92 -7.23
N ILE A 20 1.78 -11.07 -8.07
CA ILE A 20 1.33 -10.84 -9.44
C ILE A 20 1.09 -12.14 -10.23
N GLY A 21 -0.11 -12.26 -10.79
CA GLY A 21 -0.55 -13.42 -11.56
C GLY A 21 -1.11 -14.57 -10.71
N MET A 22 -1.32 -14.34 -9.42
CA MET A 22 -2.03 -15.26 -8.52
C MET A 22 -3.50 -14.82 -8.35
N GLN A 23 -4.24 -15.53 -7.51
CA GLN A 23 -5.63 -15.21 -7.19
C GLN A 23 -5.73 -13.78 -6.66
N GLN A 24 -6.59 -12.99 -7.29
CA GLN A 24 -7.02 -11.68 -6.81
C GLN A 24 -8.30 -11.84 -6.00
N LEU A 25 -8.34 -11.19 -4.84
CA LEU A 25 -9.54 -11.03 -4.03
C LEU A 25 -10.22 -9.70 -4.39
N GLY A 26 -11.54 -9.65 -4.31
CA GLY A 26 -12.29 -8.44 -4.63
C GLY A 26 -12.30 -8.09 -6.12
N LYS A 27 -12.71 -6.86 -6.42
CA LYS A 27 -12.79 -6.32 -7.78
C LYS A 27 -12.42 -4.86 -7.74
N ARG A 28 -11.67 -4.42 -8.75
CA ARG A 28 -11.27 -3.02 -8.90
C ARG A 28 -12.49 -2.10 -8.88
N ASN A 29 -12.39 -1.01 -8.13
CA ASN A 29 -13.46 -0.05 -7.99
C ASN A 29 -13.53 0.88 -9.22
N GLU A 30 -14.65 1.57 -9.38
CA GLU A 30 -14.84 2.53 -10.47
C GLU A 30 -13.97 3.78 -10.30
N ARG A 31 -13.74 4.21 -9.05
CA ARG A 31 -12.86 5.32 -8.65
C ARG A 31 -11.97 4.95 -7.47
N GLY A 32 -10.83 5.59 -7.36
CA GLY A 32 -9.98 5.61 -6.17
C GLY A 32 -10.15 6.90 -5.37
N LEU A 33 -9.20 7.14 -4.46
CA LEU A 33 -9.14 8.36 -3.67
C LEU A 33 -8.69 9.54 -4.54
N SER A 34 -9.44 10.64 -4.52
CA SER A 34 -9.04 11.88 -5.18
C SER A 34 -8.02 12.65 -4.33
N VAL A 35 -7.32 13.61 -4.94
CA VAL A 35 -6.49 14.57 -4.20
C VAL A 35 -7.33 15.37 -3.18
N ARG A 36 -8.59 15.67 -3.51
CA ARG A 36 -9.51 16.34 -2.59
C ARG A 36 -9.88 15.43 -1.40
N ASP A 37 -10.09 14.14 -1.64
CA ASP A 37 -10.38 13.17 -0.58
C ASP A 37 -9.23 13.16 0.44
N LEU A 38 -7.98 13.14 -0.04
CA LEU A 38 -6.79 13.23 0.82
C LEU A 38 -6.73 14.54 1.61
N GLN A 39 -7.14 15.67 1.03
CA GLN A 39 -7.18 16.95 1.76
C GLN A 39 -8.24 16.94 2.86
N LEU A 40 -9.42 16.37 2.60
CA LEU A 40 -10.48 16.22 3.61
C LEU A 40 -10.05 15.29 4.75
N PHE A 41 -9.37 14.18 4.44
CA PHE A 41 -8.77 13.31 5.46
C PHE A 41 -7.69 14.03 6.27
N GLN A 42 -6.86 14.84 5.61
CA GLN A 42 -5.84 15.64 6.29
C GLN A 42 -6.47 16.57 7.32
N GLU A 43 -7.48 17.34 6.93
CA GLU A 43 -8.24 18.24 7.79
C GLU A 43 -8.80 17.47 9.00
N SER A 44 -9.49 16.35 8.77
CA SER A 44 -10.10 15.53 9.82
C SER A 44 -9.07 14.94 10.79
N CYS A 45 -7.93 14.46 10.29
CA CYS A 45 -6.85 13.92 11.14
C CYS A 45 -6.16 15.02 11.96
N GLN A 46 -5.99 16.22 11.39
CA GLN A 46 -5.40 17.36 12.09
C GLN A 46 -6.33 17.88 13.20
N GLU A 47 -7.64 17.90 12.97
CA GLU A 47 -8.63 18.20 14.01
C GLU A 47 -8.59 17.18 15.16
N ALA A 48 -8.34 15.92 14.85
CA ALA A 48 -8.10 14.86 15.83
C ALA A 48 -6.70 14.95 16.51
N GLY A 49 -5.88 15.96 16.19
CA GLY A 49 -4.59 16.22 16.83
C GLY A 49 -3.39 15.49 16.22
N PHE A 50 -3.54 14.86 15.05
CA PHE A 50 -2.45 14.15 14.39
C PHE A 50 -1.60 15.08 13.51
N THR A 51 -0.30 14.77 13.45
CA THR A 51 0.59 15.42 12.47
C THR A 51 0.41 14.76 11.11
N CYS A 52 0.08 15.58 10.11
CA CYS A 52 -0.13 15.15 8.74
C CYS A 52 0.88 15.78 7.80
N GLU A 53 1.42 14.98 6.87
CA GLU A 53 2.25 15.44 5.76
C GLU A 53 1.49 15.20 4.45
N PHE A 54 1.23 16.27 3.72
CA PHE A 54 0.61 16.21 2.40
C PHE A 54 1.69 16.38 1.33
N ILE A 55 2.02 15.29 0.62
CA ILE A 55 3.09 15.25 -0.38
C ILE A 55 2.47 15.41 -1.77
N ASN A 56 2.65 16.58 -2.38
CA ASN A 56 2.30 16.81 -3.78
C ASN A 56 3.36 16.18 -4.70
N LEU A 57 2.95 15.16 -5.46
CA LEU A 57 3.85 14.41 -6.34
C LEU A 57 4.05 15.10 -7.70
N ASN A 58 3.11 15.95 -8.14
CA ASN A 58 3.28 16.76 -9.35
C ASN A 58 4.42 17.76 -9.20
N GLY A 59 4.74 18.20 -7.97
CA GLY A 59 5.85 19.11 -7.70
C GLY A 59 7.23 18.55 -8.04
N LYS A 60 7.34 17.28 -8.46
CA LYS A 60 8.56 16.68 -8.99
C LYS A 60 8.65 16.67 -10.51
N LEU A 61 7.58 17.04 -11.22
CA LEU A 61 7.62 17.23 -12.66
C LEU A 61 8.30 18.58 -13.00
N PRO A 62 9.00 18.66 -14.14
CA PRO A 62 9.37 19.93 -14.75
C PRO A 62 8.17 20.89 -14.88
N ALA A 63 8.42 22.18 -14.66
CA ALA A 63 7.37 23.21 -14.59
C ALA A 63 6.58 23.42 -15.91
N ASP A 64 7.14 22.98 -17.04
CA ASP A 64 6.53 23.04 -18.38
C ASP A 64 5.55 21.89 -18.65
N ILE A 65 5.41 20.94 -17.71
CA ILE A 65 4.48 19.81 -17.85
C ILE A 65 3.16 20.12 -17.13
N GLU A 66 2.18 20.58 -17.90
CA GLU A 66 0.84 20.91 -17.39
C GLU A 66 -0.18 19.76 -17.56
N GLN A 67 0.15 18.74 -18.38
CA GLN A 67 -0.80 17.70 -18.81
C GLN A 67 -0.86 16.46 -17.88
N ALA A 68 -0.19 16.49 -16.73
CA ALA A 68 -0.17 15.36 -15.81
C ALA A 68 -1.31 15.47 -14.79
N ASP A 69 -2.06 14.37 -14.60
CA ASP A 69 -3.11 14.30 -13.59
C ASP A 69 -2.56 14.60 -12.18
N SER A 70 -3.38 15.19 -11.32
CA SER A 70 -3.00 15.49 -9.94
C SER A 70 -2.76 14.21 -9.13
N ALA A 71 -1.65 14.18 -8.39
CA ALA A 71 -1.18 13.04 -7.62
C ALA A 71 -0.63 13.49 -6.27
N ALA A 72 -1.06 12.83 -5.20
CA ALA A 72 -0.59 13.13 -3.85
C ALA A 72 -0.53 11.87 -2.98
N VAL A 73 0.28 11.96 -1.92
CA VAL A 73 0.26 11.03 -0.80
C VAL A 73 0.00 11.83 0.47
N LEU A 74 -0.93 11.38 1.29
CA LEU A 74 -1.10 11.87 2.66
C LEU A 74 -0.42 10.87 3.61
N VAL A 75 0.42 11.35 4.51
CA VAL A 75 0.96 10.55 5.63
C VAL A 75 0.39 11.12 6.93
N VAL A 76 -0.20 10.26 7.76
CA VAL A 76 -0.63 10.58 9.12
C VAL A 76 0.35 9.93 10.09
N ARG A 77 1.17 10.76 10.75
CA ARG A 77 2.23 10.29 11.64
C ARG A 77 1.66 9.64 12.89
N GLY A 78 2.06 8.41 13.17
CA GLY A 78 1.48 7.60 14.24
C GLY A 78 -0.03 7.35 14.07
N GLY A 79 -0.56 7.50 12.85
CA GLY A 79 -1.99 7.48 12.53
C GLY A 79 -2.71 6.19 12.91
N TRP A 80 -2.01 5.08 13.16
CA TRP A 80 -2.63 3.84 13.67
C TRP A 80 -3.43 4.06 14.96
N ARG A 81 -3.03 5.05 15.77
CA ARG A 81 -3.74 5.44 17.00
C ARG A 81 -5.09 6.12 16.76
N LEU A 82 -5.43 6.49 15.51
CA LEU A 82 -6.77 6.97 15.16
C LEU A 82 -7.86 5.96 15.51
N PHE A 83 -7.50 4.67 15.57
CA PHE A 83 -8.41 3.57 15.85
C PHE A 83 -8.43 3.15 17.32
N ASP A 84 -7.77 3.90 18.21
CA ASP A 84 -7.50 3.50 19.60
C ASP A 84 -6.73 2.16 19.70
N LEU A 85 -5.88 1.90 18.70
CA LEU A 85 -5.05 0.70 18.61
C LEU A 85 -3.59 1.02 18.91
N ASP A 86 -2.93 0.12 19.65
CA ASP A 86 -1.51 0.20 19.93
C ASP A 86 -0.69 -0.43 18.78
N PRO A 87 0.11 0.36 18.03
CA PRO A 87 0.89 -0.20 16.93
C PRO A 87 1.92 -1.24 17.36
N ASP A 88 2.40 -1.22 18.61
CA ASP A 88 3.34 -2.23 19.12
C ASP A 88 2.64 -3.59 19.31
N VAL A 89 1.39 -3.59 19.81
CA VAL A 89 0.54 -4.79 19.95
C VAL A 89 0.18 -5.35 18.58
N THR A 90 -0.24 -4.49 17.65
CA THR A 90 -0.52 -4.92 16.27
C THR A 90 0.74 -5.51 15.63
N PHE A 91 1.90 -4.87 15.78
CA PHE A 91 3.14 -5.38 15.22
C PHE A 91 3.55 -6.73 15.83
N ALA A 92 3.42 -6.89 17.15
CA ALA A 92 3.66 -8.16 17.82
C ALA A 92 2.77 -9.27 17.25
N THR A 93 1.47 -9.01 17.11
CA THR A 93 0.49 -9.94 16.52
C THR A 93 0.87 -10.33 15.09
N LEU A 94 1.20 -9.35 14.24
CA LEU A 94 1.55 -9.58 12.84
C LEU A 94 2.82 -10.42 12.64
N LYS A 95 3.75 -10.42 13.60
CA LYS A 95 4.94 -11.27 13.54
C LYS A 95 4.64 -12.76 13.76
N GLU A 96 3.62 -13.06 14.56
CA GLU A 96 3.18 -14.42 14.89
C GLU A 96 2.29 -15.04 13.81
N VAL A 97 1.74 -14.22 12.91
CA VAL A 97 1.00 -14.70 11.74
C VAL A 97 1.90 -15.55 10.84
N THR A 98 1.35 -16.60 10.25
CA THR A 98 2.04 -17.37 9.20
C THR A 98 2.02 -16.60 7.88
N TRP A 99 3.21 -16.27 7.36
CA TRP A 99 3.41 -15.54 6.10
C TRP A 99 3.76 -16.48 4.95
N ASP A 100 3.24 -16.19 3.75
CA ASP A 100 3.60 -16.95 2.56
C ASP A 100 5.04 -16.62 2.15
N THR A 101 5.91 -17.63 2.18
CA THR A 101 7.33 -17.56 1.75
C THR A 101 7.55 -18.12 0.35
N LYS A 102 6.48 -18.58 -0.31
CA LYS A 102 6.48 -19.14 -1.66
C LYS A 102 5.44 -18.46 -2.55
N MET A 103 5.59 -18.61 -3.86
CA MET A 103 4.68 -18.11 -4.90
C MET A 103 4.75 -18.97 -6.15
N TRP A 104 3.67 -18.98 -6.93
CA TRP A 104 3.76 -19.36 -8.34
C TRP A 104 4.50 -18.28 -9.12
N SER A 105 5.62 -18.64 -9.77
CA SER A 105 6.33 -17.71 -10.63
C SER A 105 5.89 -17.90 -12.08
N GLN A 106 5.25 -16.88 -12.67
CA GLN A 106 4.94 -16.86 -14.11
C GLN A 106 6.21 -16.95 -14.97
N LYS A 107 7.31 -16.32 -14.51
CA LYS A 107 8.61 -16.33 -15.21
C LYS A 107 9.22 -17.74 -15.25
N HIS A 108 9.12 -18.51 -14.17
CA HIS A 108 9.75 -19.82 -14.06
C HIS A 108 8.81 -20.99 -14.32
N GLY A 109 7.50 -20.76 -14.43
CA GLY A 109 6.49 -21.80 -14.65
C GLY A 109 6.37 -22.82 -13.52
N ARG A 110 6.71 -22.44 -12.29
CA ARG A 110 6.67 -23.31 -11.10
C ARG A 110 6.60 -22.52 -9.80
N VAL A 111 6.33 -23.21 -8.69
CA VAL A 111 6.44 -22.64 -7.34
C VAL A 111 7.90 -22.33 -6.99
N THR A 112 8.12 -21.13 -6.44
CA THR A 112 9.45 -20.61 -6.06
C THR A 112 9.40 -19.89 -4.72
N ASN A 113 10.56 -19.67 -4.10
CA ASN A 113 10.67 -18.93 -2.84
C ASN A 113 10.57 -17.40 -3.09
N LYS A 114 9.94 -16.69 -2.17
CA LYS A 114 9.85 -15.24 -2.15
C LYS A 114 11.05 -14.65 -1.40
N LEU A 115 12.04 -14.19 -2.16
CA LEU A 115 13.25 -13.59 -1.57
C LEU A 115 13.10 -12.11 -1.22
N ALA A 116 12.23 -11.39 -1.93
CA ALA A 116 12.14 -9.93 -1.81
C ALA A 116 11.34 -9.46 -0.60
N ARG A 117 10.30 -10.22 -0.21
CA ARG A 117 9.37 -10.00 0.91
C ARG A 117 8.44 -11.20 1.02
N HIS A 118 7.82 -11.40 2.17
CA HIS A 118 6.73 -12.36 2.36
C HIS A 118 5.38 -11.64 2.32
N ASN A 119 4.30 -12.35 2.01
CA ASN A 119 2.99 -11.72 1.83
C ASN A 119 1.88 -12.55 2.46
N ILE A 120 0.78 -11.89 2.78
CA ILE A 120 -0.51 -12.51 3.12
C ILE A 120 -1.64 -11.67 2.53
N CYS A 121 -2.81 -12.27 2.37
CA CYS A 121 -4.05 -11.54 2.21
C CYS A 121 -4.92 -11.73 3.46
N VAL A 122 -5.81 -10.77 3.73
CA VAL A 122 -6.79 -10.81 4.80
C VAL A 122 -8.16 -10.46 4.23
N ALA A 123 -9.16 -11.28 4.54
CA ALA A 123 -10.53 -11.16 4.05
C ALA A 123 -11.53 -11.65 5.12
N ASN A 124 -12.82 -11.71 4.78
CA ASN A 124 -13.86 -12.27 5.66
C ASN A 124 -13.95 -13.81 5.62
N PHE A 125 -12.89 -14.48 5.17
CA PHE A 125 -12.79 -15.93 5.12
C PHE A 125 -11.35 -16.39 5.27
N ARG A 126 -11.15 -17.68 5.55
CA ARG A 126 -9.83 -18.31 5.62
C ARG A 126 -9.53 -19.11 4.37
N GLN A 127 -8.27 -19.09 3.93
CA GLN A 127 -7.77 -19.94 2.86
C GLN A 127 -6.34 -20.39 3.18
N VAL A 128 -6.10 -21.70 3.07
CA VAL A 128 -4.74 -22.26 3.09
C VAL A 128 -4.15 -22.13 1.68
N ALA A 129 -2.88 -21.71 1.58
CA ALA A 129 -2.23 -21.56 0.28
C ALA A 129 -2.20 -22.86 -0.53
N ASP A 130 -2.48 -22.72 -1.82
CA ASP A 130 -2.23 -23.71 -2.87
C ASP A 130 -1.50 -23.00 -4.01
N PHE A 131 -0.17 -22.91 -3.88
CA PHE A 131 0.65 -22.15 -4.82
C PHE A 131 0.65 -22.76 -6.23
N GLU A 132 0.42 -24.07 -6.37
CA GLU A 132 0.31 -24.72 -7.68
C GLU A 132 -0.95 -24.25 -8.42
N GLN A 133 -2.05 -24.08 -7.68
CA GLN A 133 -3.29 -23.46 -8.18
C GLN A 133 -3.28 -21.93 -8.11
N LYS A 134 -2.11 -21.32 -7.86
CA LYS A 134 -1.91 -19.88 -7.79
C LYS A 134 -2.77 -19.20 -6.71
N LYS A 135 -3.02 -19.87 -5.59
CA LYS A 135 -3.75 -19.35 -4.43
C LYS A 135 -2.79 -19.15 -3.25
N GLY A 136 -2.72 -17.95 -2.70
CA GLY A 136 -1.96 -17.70 -1.47
C GLY A 136 -2.81 -17.91 -0.21
N SER A 137 -2.20 -17.73 0.95
CA SER A 137 -2.93 -17.79 2.22
C SER A 137 -3.82 -16.56 2.40
N VAL A 138 -5.02 -16.77 2.92
CA VAL A 138 -5.96 -15.72 3.34
C VAL A 138 -6.29 -15.92 4.82
N HIS A 139 -6.00 -14.93 5.64
CA HIS A 139 -6.39 -14.90 7.06
C HIS A 139 -7.75 -14.22 7.20
N SER A 140 -8.53 -14.60 8.22
CA SER A 140 -9.80 -13.90 8.47
C SER A 140 -9.53 -12.60 9.22
N PHE A 141 -10.29 -11.55 8.93
CA PHE A 141 -10.35 -10.35 9.77
C PHE A 141 -10.78 -10.68 11.21
N ASP A 142 -11.59 -11.72 11.40
CA ASP A 142 -11.99 -12.17 12.74
C ASP A 142 -10.80 -12.68 13.60
N ASP A 143 -9.69 -13.05 12.95
CA ASP A 143 -8.48 -13.51 13.63
C ASP A 143 -7.47 -12.38 13.88
N LEU A 144 -7.70 -11.22 13.26
CA LEU A 144 -6.82 -10.06 13.27
C LEU A 144 -7.66 -8.82 13.63
N PRO A 145 -8.15 -8.73 14.89
CA PRO A 145 -9.13 -7.73 15.30
C PRO A 145 -8.66 -6.29 15.06
N ASP A 146 -7.40 -5.98 15.31
CA ASP A 146 -6.82 -4.65 15.01
C ASP A 146 -6.98 -4.28 13.53
N LEU A 147 -6.75 -5.24 12.62
CA LEU A 147 -6.93 -5.00 11.19
C LEU A 147 -8.40 -4.90 10.82
N LYS A 148 -9.29 -5.64 11.50
CA LYS A 148 -10.73 -5.54 11.32
C LYS A 148 -11.25 -4.16 11.72
N THR A 149 -10.85 -3.68 12.90
CA THR A 149 -11.21 -2.33 13.40
C THR A 149 -10.70 -1.24 12.45
N ALA A 150 -9.44 -1.34 12.00
CA ALA A 150 -8.89 -0.39 11.04
C ALA A 150 -9.66 -0.43 9.71
N LYS A 151 -9.95 -1.62 9.17
CA LYS A 151 -10.79 -1.79 7.98
C LYS A 151 -12.13 -1.09 8.16
N GLU A 152 -12.90 -1.45 9.18
CA GLU A 152 -14.25 -0.92 9.41
C GLU A 152 -14.24 0.61 9.58
N SER A 153 -13.18 1.15 10.22
CA SER A 153 -12.98 2.59 10.36
C SER A 153 -12.71 3.28 9.03
N PHE A 154 -11.87 2.71 8.17
CA PHE A 154 -11.67 3.23 6.80
C PHE A 154 -12.96 3.16 5.99
N GLU A 155 -13.69 2.05 6.06
CA GLU A 155 -14.96 1.90 5.35
C GLU A 155 -16.00 2.93 5.82
N LEU A 156 -16.07 3.22 7.12
CA LEU A 156 -16.92 4.26 7.66
C LEU A 156 -16.51 5.65 7.18
N LEU A 157 -15.21 5.95 7.24
CA LEU A 157 -14.64 7.22 6.80
C LEU A 157 -14.95 7.48 5.31
N PHE A 158 -14.78 6.47 4.47
CA PHE A 158 -15.09 6.57 3.04
C PHE A 158 -16.57 6.78 2.77
N ARG A 159 -17.46 6.09 3.50
CA ARG A 159 -18.92 6.30 3.40
C ARG A 159 -19.37 7.70 3.84
N GLN A 160 -18.63 8.36 4.72
CA GLN A 160 -18.95 9.72 5.17
C GLN A 160 -18.52 10.79 4.17
N LEU A 161 -17.46 10.55 3.39
CA LEU A 161 -16.93 11.53 2.46
C LEU A 161 -17.36 11.35 1.01
N TRP A 162 -17.72 10.13 0.62
CA TRP A 162 -18.16 9.83 -0.74
C TRP A 162 -19.67 9.92 -0.85
N GLU A 163 -20.15 10.31 -2.02
CA GLU A 163 -21.59 10.47 -2.25
C GLU A 163 -22.30 9.11 -2.16
N PRO A 164 -23.57 9.03 -1.72
CA PRO A 164 -24.28 7.77 -1.57
C PRO A 164 -24.33 6.89 -2.83
N GLU A 165 -24.25 7.51 -4.02
CA GLU A 165 -24.20 6.82 -5.31
C GLU A 165 -22.83 6.19 -5.61
N ASP A 166 -21.77 6.66 -4.96
CA ASP A 166 -20.45 6.04 -5.01
C ASP A 166 -20.50 4.71 -4.25
N LYS A 167 -20.69 3.60 -4.97
CA LYS A 167 -20.71 2.27 -4.36
C LYS A 167 -19.40 2.03 -3.62
N PHE A 168 -19.50 1.96 -2.30
CA PHE A 168 -18.35 1.70 -1.45
C PHE A 168 -17.93 0.21 -1.53
N PRO A 169 -16.70 -0.11 -1.97
CA PRO A 169 -16.28 -1.49 -2.09
C PRO A 169 -15.95 -2.09 -0.73
N GLU A 170 -16.18 -3.40 -0.56
CA GLU A 170 -15.56 -4.13 0.54
C GLU A 170 -14.04 -4.03 0.46
N LEU A 171 -13.40 -3.69 1.58
CA LEU A 171 -11.94 -3.64 1.64
C LEU A 171 -11.36 -5.00 2.05
N PHE A 172 -10.28 -5.37 1.37
CA PHE A 172 -9.37 -6.46 1.74
C PHE A 172 -8.09 -5.86 2.30
N ALA A 173 -7.28 -6.66 2.97
CA ALA A 173 -5.93 -6.27 3.35
C ALA A 173 -4.88 -7.15 2.68
N GLU A 174 -3.80 -6.53 2.21
CA GLU A 174 -2.60 -7.19 1.73
C GLU A 174 -1.45 -6.87 2.68
N GLY A 175 -0.89 -7.90 3.30
CA GLY A 175 0.30 -7.78 4.10
C GLY A 175 1.57 -7.95 3.26
N ASN A 176 2.56 -7.12 3.53
CA ASN A 176 3.91 -7.21 3.01
C ASN A 176 4.93 -7.18 4.16
N ARG A 177 5.56 -8.32 4.46
CA ARG A 177 6.59 -8.47 5.50
C ARG A 177 7.98 -8.46 4.89
N TYR A 178 8.73 -7.41 5.21
CA TYR A 178 10.12 -7.22 4.85
C TYR A 178 10.97 -7.61 6.06
N TYR A 179 11.39 -8.88 6.10
CA TYR A 179 12.11 -9.47 7.24
C TYR A 179 13.49 -8.84 7.50
N ASP A 180 14.04 -8.11 6.53
CA ASP A 180 15.24 -7.29 6.68
C ASP A 180 15.15 -6.07 5.74
N ALA A 181 14.81 -4.90 6.27
CA ALA A 181 14.62 -3.66 5.51
C ALA A 181 15.87 -3.22 4.72
N SER A 182 17.06 -3.72 5.09
CA SER A 182 18.31 -3.47 4.34
C SER A 182 18.47 -4.37 3.10
N LYS A 183 17.67 -5.43 2.98
CA LYS A 183 17.76 -6.42 1.88
C LYS A 183 16.47 -6.60 1.11
N CYS A 184 15.33 -6.38 1.74
CA CYS A 184 14.01 -6.59 1.20
C CYS A 184 13.49 -5.33 0.50
N GLY A 185 12.47 -5.50 -0.33
CA GLY A 185 11.85 -4.38 -1.03
C GLY A 185 10.98 -4.81 -2.20
N LEU A 186 10.49 -3.81 -2.93
CA LEU A 186 9.68 -3.96 -4.13
C LEU A 186 10.05 -2.83 -5.10
N GLY A 187 10.43 -3.21 -6.33
CA GLY A 187 10.85 -2.25 -7.34
C GLY A 187 9.69 -1.42 -7.90
N PHE A 188 10.01 -0.48 -8.80
CA PHE A 188 9.04 0.45 -9.38
C PHE A 188 7.89 -0.27 -10.11
N HIS A 189 6.67 -0.06 -9.64
CA HIS A 189 5.43 -0.59 -10.19
C HIS A 189 4.26 0.37 -9.89
N GLY A 190 3.09 0.06 -10.42
CA GLY A 190 1.82 0.56 -9.91
C GLY A 190 0.86 -0.61 -9.72
N ASP A 191 -0.25 -0.38 -9.02
CA ASP A 191 -1.19 -1.45 -8.66
C ASP A 191 -2.32 -1.48 -9.70
N SER A 192 -2.22 -2.37 -10.69
CA SER A 192 -3.19 -2.44 -11.78
C SER A 192 -4.57 -2.95 -11.35
N GLU A 193 -4.60 -3.72 -10.26
CA GLU A 193 -5.72 -4.45 -9.71
C GLU A 193 -6.65 -3.61 -8.83
N ARG A 194 -6.16 -2.48 -8.30
CA ARG A 194 -6.90 -1.59 -7.39
C ARG A 194 -6.70 -0.11 -7.72
N ARG A 195 -7.56 0.73 -7.15
CA ARG A 195 -7.51 2.20 -7.18
C ARG A 195 -7.49 2.80 -5.78
N ILE A 196 -7.83 2.04 -4.75
CA ILE A 196 -7.77 2.45 -3.35
C ILE A 196 -6.55 1.81 -2.71
N VAL A 197 -5.67 2.63 -2.14
CA VAL A 197 -4.55 2.21 -1.31
C VAL A 197 -4.50 3.10 -0.07
N VAL A 198 -4.75 2.47 1.06
CA VAL A 198 -4.46 3.03 2.38
C VAL A 198 -3.65 2.02 3.15
N ALA A 199 -2.50 2.40 3.67
CA ALA A 199 -1.58 1.43 4.24
C ALA A 199 -0.96 1.91 5.55
N ALA A 200 -0.75 0.96 6.45
CA ALA A 200 -0.12 1.18 7.75
C ALA A 200 1.26 0.51 7.79
N ARG A 201 2.23 1.20 8.42
CA ARG A 201 3.62 0.75 8.57
C ARG A 201 3.89 0.32 10.01
N PHE A 202 4.50 -0.84 10.19
CA PHE A 202 4.90 -1.36 11.50
C PHE A 202 6.37 -1.80 11.52
N GLY A 203 7.01 -1.77 12.69
CA GLY A 203 8.43 -2.08 12.86
C GLY A 203 9.39 -1.00 12.33
N ALA A 204 10.48 -1.44 11.71
CA ALA A 204 11.54 -0.58 11.20
C ALA A 204 11.01 0.48 10.22
N SER A 205 11.67 1.64 10.21
CA SER A 205 11.38 2.67 9.22
C SER A 205 11.81 2.22 7.83
N MET A 206 10.99 2.53 6.82
CA MET A 206 11.28 2.15 5.44
C MET A 206 10.79 3.24 4.49
N LYS A 207 11.61 3.51 3.46
CA LYS A 207 11.24 4.46 2.41
C LYS A 207 10.24 3.83 1.46
N ILE A 208 9.26 4.63 1.06
CA ILE A 208 8.54 4.48 -0.21
C ILE A 208 8.93 5.66 -1.10
N VAL A 209 9.13 5.40 -2.38
CA VAL A 209 9.53 6.41 -3.36
C VAL A 209 8.59 6.40 -4.54
N PHE A 210 8.40 7.55 -5.17
CA PHE A 210 7.54 7.74 -6.33
C PHE A 210 8.31 8.44 -7.44
N LYS A 211 8.11 7.99 -8.68
CA LYS A 211 8.74 8.59 -9.85
C LYS A 211 7.76 8.64 -11.01
N TRP A 212 7.78 9.74 -11.75
CA TRP A 212 6.99 9.90 -12.97
C TRP A 212 7.65 9.23 -14.16
N TYR A 213 6.82 8.74 -15.07
CA TYR A 213 7.22 8.11 -16.31
C TYR A 213 6.37 8.63 -17.48
N TYR A 214 7.01 8.85 -18.63
CA TYR A 214 6.35 9.14 -19.90
C TYR A 214 7.09 8.39 -21.01
N ARG A 215 6.36 7.69 -21.90
CA ARG A 215 6.96 6.85 -22.96
C ARG A 215 8.06 5.91 -22.45
N HIS A 216 7.82 5.30 -21.29
CA HIS A 216 8.73 4.38 -20.59
C HIS A 216 10.00 5.02 -20.01
N GLU A 217 10.21 6.32 -20.18
CA GLU A 217 11.33 7.07 -19.61
C GLU A 217 10.93 7.75 -18.31
N THR A 218 11.88 7.90 -17.39
CA THR A 218 11.61 8.64 -16.14
C THR A 218 11.58 10.14 -16.39
N VAL A 219 10.67 10.84 -15.73
CA VAL A 219 10.50 12.29 -15.86
C VAL A 219 10.61 12.94 -14.49
N GLY A 220 11.39 14.02 -14.40
CA GLY A 220 11.54 14.78 -13.17
C GLY A 220 12.25 14.04 -12.04
N ASP A 221 12.13 14.62 -10.85
CA ASP A 221 12.81 14.15 -9.65
C ASP A 221 12.04 13.03 -8.94
N ILE A 222 12.74 12.30 -8.07
CA ILE A 222 12.11 11.29 -7.22
C ILE A 222 11.47 11.95 -5.98
N SER A 223 10.25 11.54 -5.64
CA SER A 223 9.66 11.82 -4.33
C SER A 223 10.04 10.73 -3.36
N VAL A 224 10.57 11.08 -2.19
CA VAL A 224 10.98 10.14 -1.15
C VAL A 224 10.18 10.39 0.11
N ILE A 225 9.51 9.35 0.61
CA ILE A 225 8.71 9.41 1.83
C ILE A 225 9.27 8.36 2.78
N ASN A 226 9.74 8.79 3.96
CA ASN A 226 10.15 7.88 5.02
C ASN A 226 8.93 7.54 5.87
N LEU A 227 8.59 6.26 5.98
CA LEU A 227 7.46 5.79 6.78
C LEU A 227 7.98 5.11 8.05
N HIS A 228 7.37 5.44 9.19
CA HIS A 228 7.78 4.99 10.50
C HIS A 228 6.74 4.06 11.14
N HIS A 229 7.09 3.49 12.28
CA HIS A 229 6.20 2.65 13.05
C HIS A 229 4.91 3.38 13.43
N GLY A 230 3.76 2.78 13.10
CA GLY A 230 2.42 3.31 13.37
C GLY A 230 1.94 4.37 12.37
N ASP A 231 2.73 4.74 11.36
CA ASP A 231 2.28 5.68 10.34
C ASP A 231 1.23 5.03 9.43
N ILE A 232 0.21 5.81 9.07
CA ILE A 232 -0.73 5.50 7.98
C ILE A 232 -0.43 6.40 6.80
N TYR A 233 -0.55 5.89 5.58
CA TYR A 233 -0.54 6.72 4.39
C TYR A 233 -1.65 6.36 3.40
N PHE A 234 -2.13 7.37 2.71
CA PHE A 234 -3.17 7.30 1.69
C PHE A 234 -2.56 7.72 0.36
N MET A 235 -2.83 6.97 -0.70
CA MET A 235 -2.46 7.36 -2.06
C MET A 235 -3.68 7.88 -2.81
N SER A 236 -3.54 8.99 -3.53
CA SER A 236 -4.54 9.31 -4.56
C SER A 236 -4.52 8.24 -5.65
N GLU A 237 -5.60 8.06 -6.41
CA GLU A 237 -5.71 7.07 -7.48
C GLU A 237 -4.53 7.16 -8.47
N LYS A 238 -4.12 8.39 -8.81
CA LYS A 238 -2.95 8.60 -9.68
C LYS A 238 -1.65 8.11 -9.04
N ALA A 239 -1.52 8.24 -7.72
CA ALA A 239 -0.35 7.79 -6.98
C ALA A 239 -0.28 6.26 -6.81
N VAL A 240 -1.44 5.59 -6.74
CA VAL A 240 -1.57 4.12 -6.82
C VAL A 240 -0.95 3.61 -8.13
N GLY A 241 -1.07 4.40 -9.20
CA GLY A 241 -0.49 4.08 -10.49
C GLY A 241 -1.26 2.97 -11.19
N THR A 242 -2.58 2.89 -11.03
CA THR A 242 -3.43 1.89 -11.71
C THR A 242 -3.23 1.89 -13.24
N ASP A 243 -2.87 3.04 -13.79
CA ASP A 243 -2.61 3.29 -15.20
C ASP A 243 -1.14 3.12 -15.62
N TRP A 244 -0.24 2.65 -14.74
CA TRP A 244 1.23 2.69 -14.92
C TRP A 244 1.79 2.02 -16.18
N LYS A 245 0.99 1.17 -16.83
CA LYS A 245 1.31 0.47 -18.08
C LYS A 245 0.99 1.31 -19.34
N LYS A 246 0.30 2.44 -19.22
CA LYS A 246 -0.05 3.33 -20.33
C LYS A 246 1.11 4.27 -20.65
N SER A 247 1.85 4.00 -21.71
CA SER A 247 3.03 4.79 -22.08
C SER A 247 2.73 6.12 -22.77
N SER A 248 1.50 6.31 -23.26
CA SER A 248 1.06 7.52 -23.96
C SER A 248 0.70 8.69 -23.05
N ILE A 249 0.67 8.48 -21.73
CA ILE A 249 0.35 9.49 -20.71
C ILE A 249 1.44 9.51 -19.64
N TYR A 250 1.48 10.58 -18.84
CA TYR A 250 2.29 10.60 -17.63
C TYR A 250 1.73 9.60 -16.63
N THR A 251 2.57 8.69 -16.17
CA THR A 251 2.22 7.66 -15.20
C THR A 251 3.11 7.77 -13.98
N LEU A 252 2.59 7.37 -12.82
CA LEU A 252 3.39 7.31 -11.61
C LEU A 252 3.68 5.86 -11.26
N ARG A 253 4.90 5.60 -10.78
CA ARG A 253 5.29 4.31 -10.23
C ARG A 253 5.91 4.50 -8.87
N HIS A 254 5.71 3.54 -7.99
CA HIS A 254 6.26 3.54 -6.66
C HIS A 254 7.10 2.29 -6.38
N ALA A 255 8.09 2.45 -5.50
CA ALA A 255 8.99 1.40 -5.04
C ALA A 255 9.24 1.57 -3.54
N ALA A 256 9.65 0.51 -2.85
CA ALA A 256 9.93 0.57 -1.42
C ALA A 256 11.06 -0.37 -0.99
N GLY A 257 11.75 -0.04 0.09
CA GLY A 257 12.77 -0.90 0.72
C GLY A 257 14.21 -0.53 0.41
N ALA A 258 15.08 -1.53 0.34
CA ALA A 258 16.53 -1.36 0.21
C ALA A 258 16.93 -0.64 -1.09
N SER A 259 18.12 -0.03 -1.12
CA SER A 259 18.63 0.76 -2.26
C SER A 259 18.59 0.03 -3.60
N LYS A 260 18.77 -1.30 -3.62
CA LYS A 260 18.67 -2.11 -4.85
C LYS A 260 17.27 -2.11 -5.50
N TYR A 261 16.21 -1.75 -4.75
CA TYR A 261 14.83 -1.67 -5.24
C TYR A 261 14.41 -0.24 -5.60
N ILE A 262 14.88 0.74 -4.82
CA ILE A 262 14.49 2.15 -4.97
C ILE A 262 15.49 2.97 -5.79
N GLY A 263 16.64 2.38 -6.15
CA GLY A 263 17.74 3.06 -6.84
C GLY A 263 18.65 3.83 -5.89
N THR A 264 19.68 4.48 -6.45
CA THR A 264 20.47 5.49 -5.75
C THR A 264 19.62 6.76 -5.66
N LEU A 265 19.27 7.14 -4.44
CA LEU A 265 18.56 8.38 -4.13
C LEU A 265 19.55 9.51 -3.89
#